data_AF-A0A1Q8ZQW5-F1
#
_entry.id   AF-A0A1Q8ZQW5-F1
#
_cell.length_a   1.000
_cell.length_b   1.000
_cell.length_c   1.000
_cell.angle_alpha   90.00
_cell.angle_beta   90.00
_cell.angle_gamma   90.00
#
_symmetry.space_group_name_H-M   'P 1'
#
loop_
_entity.id
_entity.type
_entity.pdbx_description
1 polymer ?
#
loop_
_entity_poly.entity_id
_entity_poly.type
_entity_poly.pdbx_seq_one_letter_code
_entity_poly.pdbx_strand_id
1 'polypeptide(L)'
;MKEASIRFRLSDNEKKGLERFAENSGRSMSQIIRQAVAETLAGKIPGIALRSAVTELRTAANSVLDMVERQPCEAHELKEPTERLQAAVRRILSCA
;
A
#
# COMPACT_ATOMS: atom_id res chain seq x y z
N MET A 1 -35.42 8.62 10.28
CA MET A 1 -34.07 8.32 10.81
C MET A 1 -33.30 9.63 10.87
N LYS A 2 -32.62 9.96 11.97
CA LYS A 2 -31.79 11.18 12.02
C LYS A 2 -30.59 10.98 11.11
N GLU A 3 -30.50 11.75 10.02
CA GLU A 3 -29.31 11.77 9.18
C GLU A 3 -28.15 12.36 10.00
N ALA A 4 -27.23 11.50 10.43
CA ALA A 4 -26.01 11.96 11.07
C ALA A 4 -25.16 12.68 10.01
N SER A 5 -24.89 13.96 10.24
CA SER A 5 -24.03 14.77 9.37
C SER A 5 -22.69 15.03 10.06
N ILE A 6 -21.60 14.88 9.29
CA ILE A 6 -20.24 15.21 9.73
C ILE A 6 -19.80 16.43 8.93
N ARG A 7 -19.36 17.49 9.62
CA ARG A 7 -18.79 18.69 9.00
C ARG A 7 -17.28 18.70 9.20
N PHE A 8 -16.55 18.80 8.10
CA PHE A 8 -15.10 18.98 8.09
C PHE A 8 -14.77 20.45 7.82
N ARG A 9 -13.74 20.96 8.46
CA ARG A 9 -13.10 22.22 8.09
C ARG A 9 -11.83 21.88 7.33
N LEU A 10 -11.70 22.42 6.13
CA LEU A 10 -10.55 22.22 5.25
C LEU A 10 -9.96 23.60 4.95
N SER A 11 -8.65 23.67 4.82
CA SER A 11 -7.99 24.81 4.20
C SER A 11 -8.36 24.92 2.71
N ASP A 12 -8.20 26.10 2.12
CA ASP A 12 -8.48 26.32 0.71
C ASP A 12 -7.63 25.42 -0.21
N ASN A 13 -6.39 25.13 0.20
CA ASN A 13 -5.50 24.26 -0.56
C ASN A 13 -5.98 22.80 -0.55
N GLU A 14 -6.40 22.29 0.60
CA GLU A 14 -6.95 20.94 0.73
C GLU A 14 -8.25 20.81 -0.06
N LYS A 15 -9.13 21.81 0.03
CA LYS A 15 -10.40 21.84 -0.71
C LYS A 15 -10.15 21.79 -2.23
N LYS A 16 -9.26 22.65 -2.75
CA LYS A 16 -8.89 22.65 -4.18
C LYS A 16 -8.25 21.34 -4.65
N GLY A 17 -7.53 20.65 -3.77
CA GLY A 17 -6.98 19.32 -4.06
C GLY A 17 -8.08 18.28 -4.19
N LEU A 18 -9.02 18.26 -3.25
CA LEU A 18 -10.17 17.36 -3.26
C LEU A 18 -11.13 17.62 -4.43
N GLU A 19 -11.37 18.87 -4.79
CA GLU A 19 -12.21 19.24 -5.95
C GLU A 19 -11.60 18.72 -7.26
N ARG A 20 -10.29 18.93 -7.48
CA ARG A 20 -9.59 18.37 -8.66
C ARG A 20 -9.64 16.85 -8.70
N PHE A 21 -9.47 16.19 -7.56
CA PHE A 21 -9.57 14.73 -7.50
C PHE A 21 -11.00 14.24 -7.77
N ALA A 22 -12.01 14.95 -7.28
CA ALA A 22 -13.43 14.69 -7.54
C ALA A 22 -13.76 14.80 -9.02
N GLU A 23 -13.30 15.88 -9.68
CA GLU A 23 -13.44 16.08 -11.12
C GLU A 23 -12.78 14.95 -11.93
N ASN A 24 -11.52 14.64 -11.63
CA ASN A 24 -10.77 13.60 -12.35
C ASN A 24 -11.36 12.19 -12.17
N SER A 25 -12.01 11.93 -11.04
CA SER A 25 -12.61 10.62 -10.74
C SER A 25 -14.10 10.52 -11.09
N GLY A 26 -14.72 11.60 -11.58
CA GLY A 26 -16.17 11.66 -11.87
C GLY A 26 -17.05 11.43 -10.63
N ARG A 27 -16.52 11.66 -9.43
CA ARG A 27 -17.17 11.38 -8.13
C ARG A 27 -17.33 12.65 -7.32
N SER A 28 -18.38 12.76 -6.52
CA SER A 28 -18.51 13.89 -5.60
C SER A 28 -17.48 13.82 -4.46
N MET A 29 -17.05 14.98 -3.96
CA MET A 29 -16.17 15.06 -2.78
C MET A 29 -16.73 14.27 -1.59
N SER A 30 -18.04 14.35 -1.35
CA SER A 30 -18.70 13.62 -0.26
C SER A 30 -18.61 12.09 -0.44
N GLN A 31 -18.68 11.58 -1.66
CA GLN A 31 -18.47 10.15 -1.93
C GLN A 31 -17.03 9.74 -1.69
N ILE A 32 -16.05 10.56 -2.12
CA ILE A 32 -14.63 10.31 -1.90
C ILE A 32 -14.31 10.25 -0.41
N ILE A 33 -14.76 11.24 0.37
CA ILE A 33 -14.51 11.29 1.81
C ILE A 33 -15.18 10.11 2.52
N ARG A 34 -16.43 9.77 2.17
CA ARG A 34 -17.12 8.60 2.75
C ARG A 34 -16.37 7.30 2.44
N GLN A 35 -15.91 7.14 1.21
CA GLN A 35 -15.13 5.97 0.80
C GLN A 35 -13.81 5.90 1.56
N ALA A 36 -13.05 6.99 1.62
CA ALA A 36 -11.78 7.06 2.33
C ALA A 36 -11.93 6.76 3.83
N VAL A 37 -12.99 7.27 4.46
CA VAL A 37 -13.32 6.96 5.86
C VAL A 37 -13.66 5.48 6.01
N ALA A 38 -14.50 4.92 5.15
CA ALA A 38 -14.86 3.50 5.19
C ALA A 38 -13.63 2.59 5.00
N GLU A 39 -12.75 2.93 4.06
CA GLU A 39 -11.50 2.21 3.82
C GLU A 39 -10.55 2.30 5.02
N THR A 40 -10.42 3.49 5.61
CA THR A 40 -9.58 3.69 6.80
C THR A 40 -10.11 2.89 7.99
N LEU A 41 -11.42 2.89 8.22
CA LEU A 41 -12.06 2.09 9.27
C LEU A 41 -11.91 0.58 9.02
N ALA A 42 -11.88 0.16 7.76
CA ALA A 42 -11.58 -1.21 7.36
C ALA A 42 -10.08 -1.56 7.40
N GLY A 43 -9.21 -0.65 7.88
CA GLY A 43 -7.75 -0.83 7.93
C GLY A 43 -7.04 -0.70 6.58
N LYS A 44 -7.76 -0.35 5.51
CA LYS A 44 -7.23 -0.12 4.17
C LYS A 44 -6.71 1.31 4.05
N ILE A 45 -5.62 1.59 4.76
CA ILE A 45 -4.96 2.90 4.68
C ILE A 45 -4.23 3.01 3.33
N PRO A 46 -4.42 4.09 2.55
CA PRO A 46 -3.72 4.28 1.29
C PRO A 46 -2.20 4.09 1.43
N GLY A 47 -1.65 3.29 0.52
CA GLY A 47 -0.22 2.95 0.49
C GLY A 47 0.26 2.01 1.60
N ILE A 48 -0.59 1.55 2.54
CA ILE A 48 -0.15 0.60 3.58
C ILE A 48 0.22 -0.76 2.98
N ALA A 49 -0.56 -1.21 2.00
CA ALA A 49 -0.29 -2.44 1.26
C ALA A 49 1.04 -2.36 0.51
N LEU A 50 1.28 -1.23 -0.18
CA LEU A 50 2.54 -0.98 -0.89
C LEU A 50 3.73 -0.91 0.08
N ARG A 51 3.61 -0.16 1.18
CA ARG A 51 4.67 -0.07 2.21
C ARG A 51 4.98 -1.44 2.83
N SER A 52 3.96 -2.25 3.10
CA SER A 52 4.13 -3.63 3.58
C SER A 52 4.86 -4.48 2.54
N ALA A 53 4.42 -4.44 1.28
CA ALA A 53 5.01 -5.21 0.20
C ALA A 53 6.49 -4.82 -0.06
N VAL A 54 6.82 -3.53 0.01
CA VAL A 54 8.21 -3.04 -0.07
C VAL A 54 9.05 -3.53 1.11
N THR A 55 8.48 -3.55 2.32
CA THR A 55 9.17 -4.06 3.51
C THR A 55 9.45 -5.57 3.36
N GLU A 56 8.47 -6.35 2.88
CA GLU A 56 8.62 -7.77 2.59
C GLU A 56 9.71 -8.01 1.53
N LEU A 57 9.74 -7.23 0.45
CA LEU A 57 10.77 -7.30 -0.58
C LEU A 57 12.17 -7.10 0.00
N ARG A 58 12.33 -6.04 0.81
CA ARG A 58 13.63 -5.74 1.44
C ARG A 58 14.09 -6.90 2.31
N THR A 59 13.20 -7.45 3.15
CA THR A 59 13.53 -8.57 4.03
C THR A 59 13.92 -9.82 3.23
N ALA A 60 13.18 -10.13 2.16
CA ALA A 60 13.49 -11.27 1.30
C ALA A 60 14.83 -11.09 0.57
N ALA A 61 15.11 -9.88 0.05
CA ALA A 61 16.37 -9.57 -0.61
C ALA A 61 17.57 -9.72 0.34
N ASN A 62 17.45 -9.19 1.56
CA ASN A 62 18.49 -9.33 2.58
C ASN A 62 18.72 -10.79 2.96
N SER A 63 17.66 -11.61 3.05
CA SER A 63 17.81 -13.04 3.33
C SER A 63 18.58 -13.78 2.23
N VAL A 64 18.39 -13.42 0.96
CA VAL A 64 19.16 -13.99 -0.16
C VAL A 64 20.62 -13.56 -0.06
N LEU A 65 20.87 -12.27 0.19
CA LEU A 65 22.24 -11.73 0.33
C LEU A 65 23.00 -12.42 1.48
N ASP A 66 22.38 -12.52 2.66
CA ASP A 66 22.97 -13.17 3.84
C ASP A 66 23.38 -14.62 3.55
N MET A 67 22.62 -15.34 2.71
CA MET A 67 22.94 -16.72 2.34
C MET A 67 24.07 -16.81 1.33
N VAL A 68 24.07 -15.93 0.33
CA VAL A 68 25.15 -15.87 -0.67
C VAL A 68 26.49 -15.48 -0.01
N GLU A 69 26.45 -14.63 1.02
CA GLU A 69 27.64 -14.21 1.77
C GLU A 69 28.22 -15.31 2.69
N ARG A 70 27.41 -16.24 3.18
CA ARG A 70 27.82 -17.30 4.15
C ARG A 70 28.59 -18.48 3.55
N GLN A 71 29.45 -18.26 2.55
CA GLN A 71 30.12 -19.35 1.83
C GLN A 71 30.78 -20.41 2.74
N PRO A 72 30.69 -21.71 2.38
CA PRO A 72 29.98 -22.26 1.22
C PRO A 72 28.46 -22.30 1.44
N CYS A 73 27.71 -22.01 0.38
CA CYS A 73 26.24 -22.05 0.35
C CYS A 73 25.82 -23.03 -0.75
N GLU A 74 25.00 -24.01 -0.41
CA GLU A 74 24.52 -24.99 -1.37
C GLU A 74 23.34 -24.44 -2.18
N ALA A 75 23.31 -24.73 -3.49
CA ALA A 75 22.27 -24.18 -4.38
C ALA A 75 20.84 -24.54 -3.96
N HIS A 76 20.65 -25.68 -3.28
CA HIS A 76 19.34 -26.10 -2.78
C HIS A 76 18.84 -25.22 -1.62
N GLU A 77 19.74 -24.59 -0.87
CA GLU A 77 19.42 -23.71 0.25
C GLU A 77 18.91 -22.34 -0.24
N LEU A 78 19.35 -21.89 -1.42
CA LEU A 78 18.92 -20.62 -2.02
C LEU A 78 17.51 -20.65 -2.61
N LYS A 79 16.92 -21.84 -2.79
CA LYS A 79 15.64 -21.99 -3.48
C LYS A 79 14.51 -21.25 -2.78
N GLU A 80 14.31 -21.52 -1.48
CA GLU A 80 13.22 -20.95 -0.70
C GLU A 80 13.34 -19.42 -0.51
N PRO A 81 14.52 -18.85 -0.20
CA PRO A 81 14.74 -17.39 -0.19
C PRO A 81 14.45 -16.73 -1.54
N THR A 82 14.86 -17.37 -2.64
CA THR A 82 14.65 -16.82 -3.99
C THR A 82 13.18 -16.85 -4.40
N GLU A 83 12.46 -17.92 -4.06
CA GLU A 83 11.00 -18.01 -4.28
C GLU A 83 10.25 -16.94 -3.46
N ARG A 84 10.65 -16.71 -2.21
CA ARG A 84 10.11 -15.64 -1.36
C ARG A 84 10.37 -14.25 -1.97
N LEU A 85 11.57 -14.02 -2.50
CA LEU A 85 11.91 -12.78 -3.19
C LEU A 85 11.02 -12.56 -4.42
N GLN A 86 10.84 -13.59 -5.25
CA GLN A 86 9.96 -13.52 -6.42
C GLN A 86 8.50 -13.24 -6.04
N ALA A 87 7.99 -13.87 -4.97
CA ALA A 87 6.65 -13.63 -4.46
C ALA A 87 6.47 -12.17 -3.99
N ALA A 88 7.45 -11.62 -3.27
CA ALA A 88 7.43 -10.23 -2.82
C ALA A 88 7.42 -9.23 -3.99
N VAL A 89 8.22 -9.48 -5.03
CA VAL A 89 8.20 -8.66 -6.26
C VAL A 89 6.82 -8.67 -6.92
N ARG A 90 6.20 -9.85 -7.10
CA ARG A 90 4.86 -9.97 -7.68
C ARG A 90 3.81 -9.20 -6.88
N ARG A 91 3.92 -9.23 -5.55
CA ARG A 91 3.01 -8.52 -4.65
C ARG A 91 3.13 -7.00 -4.81
N ILE A 92 4.35 -6.47 -4.97
CA ILE A 92 4.54 -5.04 -5.29
C ILE A 92 3.92 -4.69 -6.63
N LEU A 93 4.16 -5.50 -7.68
CA LEU A 93 3.60 -5.27 -9.00
C LEU A 93 2.06 -5.30 -9.01
N SER A 94 1.43 -6.03 -8.08
CA SER A 94 -0.04 -6.03 -7.91
C SER A 94 -0.59 -4.85 -7.11
N CYS A 95 0.28 -4.09 -6.43
CA CYS A 95 -0.07 -2.90 -5.66
C CYS A 95 0.10 -1.59 -6.45
N ALA A 96 0.77 -1.65 -7.60
CA ALA A 96 0.99 -0.53 -8.53
C ALA A 96 -0.11 -0.50 -9.59
#